data_AF-A0A069RDK8-F1
#
_entry.id   AF-A0A069RDK8-F1
#
_cell.length_a   1.000
_cell.length_b   1.000
_cell.length_c   1.000
_cell.angle_alpha   90.00
_cell.angle_beta   90.00
_cell.angle_gamma   90.00
#
_symmetry.space_group_name_H-M   'P 1'
#
loop_
_entity.id
_entity.type
_entity.pdbx_description
1 polymer ?
#
loop_
_entity_poly.entity_id
_entity_poly.type
_entity_poly.pdbx_seq_one_letter_code
_entity_poly.pdbx_strand_id
1 'polypeptide(L)'
;MKKKYVDKSYIYERDGKKCVFCGKSLKFKQMSIDHYFPKSRGGTNDIFNLVLSCKRCNTLKSSRVPNGYKKKLTKLFLRAVADDKVSASVSRMPKKSVMSVALDMQKIEHMGDYYAFQNDCYRIYVKDDQIYKIIQLNSNEKDKYREGFKMRKSFGKKTISYPAPVYIVCSYDENGKANAMNAAWGGLCSSNPASICVSIRKERKTYENIIKNNAFTINIPSSGNAQSADYFGMVSGKDEDKFEMSGLTPVKSDTVNAPYIDEFPVAIECSLLKTVEIGSHVQFIGEIQDVKISMDCLDENGDVDIRKVDPILFVPEIRKYYCVGDEVGRAFSIGRAIKDK
;
A
#
# COMPACT_ATOMS: atom_id res chain seq x y z
N MET A 1 -7.89 18.40 -42.05
CA MET A 1 -7.90 18.12 -40.58
C MET A 1 -6.53 17.60 -40.17
N LYS A 2 -5.85 18.20 -39.19
CA LYS A 2 -4.55 17.70 -38.70
C LYS A 2 -4.75 16.32 -38.04
N LYS A 3 -3.89 15.35 -38.38
CA LYS A 3 -3.95 13.99 -37.84
C LYS A 3 -3.59 14.03 -36.36
N LYS A 4 -4.51 13.62 -35.48
CA LYS A 4 -4.29 13.54 -34.02
C LYS A 4 -3.08 12.64 -33.74
N TYR A 5 -2.13 13.15 -32.96
CA TYR A 5 -0.98 12.36 -32.50
C TYR A 5 -1.46 11.28 -31.53
N VAL A 6 -1.02 10.04 -31.76
CA VAL A 6 -1.32 8.91 -30.87
C VAL A 6 -0.07 8.60 -30.07
N ASP A 7 -0.17 8.71 -28.73
CA ASP A 7 0.90 8.35 -27.80
C ASP A 7 1.08 6.82 -27.74
N LYS A 8 1.85 6.29 -28.68
CA LYS A 8 2.08 4.84 -28.80
C LYS A 8 2.88 4.28 -27.62
N SER A 9 3.78 5.08 -27.06
CA SER A 9 4.58 4.70 -25.89
C SER A 9 3.70 4.48 -24.67
N TYR A 10 2.75 5.38 -24.44
CA TYR A 10 1.75 5.19 -23.39
C TYR A 10 0.95 3.90 -23.58
N ILE A 11 0.41 3.64 -24.77
CA ILE A 11 -0.39 2.43 -25.03
C ILE A 11 0.44 1.16 -24.80
N TYR A 12 1.71 1.17 -25.22
CA TYR A 12 2.63 0.04 -25.08
C TYR A 12 2.90 -0.32 -23.61
N GLU A 13 3.17 0.67 -22.76
CA GLU A 13 3.40 0.46 -21.33
C GLU A 13 2.09 0.13 -20.60
N ARG A 14 0.98 0.85 -20.89
CA ARG A 14 -0.35 0.62 -20.30
C ARG A 14 -0.83 -0.82 -20.49
N ASP A 15 -0.63 -1.37 -21.68
CA ASP A 15 -1.08 -2.73 -22.03
C ASP A 15 -0.04 -3.81 -21.65
N GLY A 16 0.99 -3.45 -20.88
CA GLY A 16 1.96 -4.39 -20.33
C GLY A 16 2.81 -5.09 -21.39
N LYS A 17 3.07 -4.42 -22.52
CA LYS A 17 3.90 -4.94 -23.64
C LYS A 17 3.33 -6.22 -24.26
N LYS A 18 2.04 -6.50 -24.07
CA LYS A 18 1.35 -7.70 -24.55
C LYS A 18 0.20 -7.34 -25.48
N CYS A 19 0.01 -8.16 -26.52
CA CYS A 19 -1.16 -8.06 -27.38
C CYS A 19 -2.44 -8.27 -26.56
N VAL A 20 -3.36 -7.32 -26.60
CA VAL A 20 -4.63 -7.37 -25.84
C VAL A 20 -5.51 -8.56 -26.24
N PHE A 21 -5.34 -9.10 -27.46
CA PHE A 21 -6.17 -10.19 -27.97
C PHE A 21 -5.60 -11.57 -27.73
N CYS A 22 -4.28 -11.77 -27.87
CA CYS A 22 -3.65 -13.10 -27.75
C CYS A 22 -2.64 -13.23 -26.61
N GLY A 23 -2.37 -12.16 -25.85
CA GLY A 23 -1.42 -12.16 -24.73
C GLY A 23 0.06 -12.24 -25.11
N LYS A 24 0.39 -12.38 -26.40
CA LYS A 24 1.79 -12.44 -26.88
C LYS A 24 2.56 -11.18 -26.47
N SER A 25 3.72 -11.35 -25.85
CA SER A 25 4.68 -10.27 -25.59
C SER A 25 5.24 -9.73 -26.92
N LEU A 26 5.21 -8.42 -27.08
CA LEU A 26 5.63 -7.73 -28.30
C LEU A 26 6.79 -6.80 -27.98
N LYS A 27 7.81 -6.78 -28.86
CA LYS A 27 8.77 -5.66 -28.88
C LYS A 27 8.09 -4.43 -29.47
N PHE A 28 8.50 -3.23 -29.06
CA PHE A 28 7.94 -1.97 -29.57
C PHE A 28 7.92 -1.89 -31.11
N LYS A 29 8.95 -2.38 -31.81
CA LYS A 29 9.00 -2.41 -33.29
C LYS A 29 7.98 -3.37 -33.94
N GLN A 30 7.48 -4.36 -33.20
CA GLN A 30 6.54 -5.38 -33.68
C GLN A 30 5.08 -5.03 -33.41
N MET A 31 4.83 -3.94 -32.69
CA MET A 31 3.49 -3.57 -32.27
C MET A 31 2.64 -3.00 -33.40
N SER A 32 1.33 -3.19 -33.25
CA SER A 32 0.30 -2.46 -33.96
C SER A 32 -0.62 -1.80 -32.94
N ILE A 33 -1.21 -0.67 -33.32
CA ILE A 33 -2.30 -0.05 -32.57
C ILE A 33 -3.60 -0.37 -33.29
N ASP A 34 -4.61 -0.76 -32.53
CA ASP A 34 -5.92 -1.14 -33.05
C ASP A 34 -7.04 -0.47 -32.27
N HIS A 35 -8.15 -0.21 -32.94
CA HIS A 35 -9.38 0.29 -32.34
C HIS A 35 -10.12 -0.88 -31.69
N TYR A 36 -10.11 -0.92 -30.38
CA TYR A 36 -10.76 -1.99 -29.62
C TYR A 36 -12.24 -2.12 -30.00
N PHE A 37 -12.94 -0.99 -30.11
CA PHE A 37 -14.20 -0.89 -30.83
C PHE A 37 -13.98 -0.26 -32.22
N PRO A 38 -14.29 -0.96 -33.32
CA PRO A 38 -13.93 -0.53 -34.68
C PRO A 38 -14.53 0.81 -35.11
N LYS A 39 -13.76 1.62 -35.84
CA LYS A 39 -14.25 2.90 -36.40
C LYS A 39 -15.45 2.74 -37.33
N SER A 40 -15.46 1.70 -38.16
CA SER A 40 -16.58 1.41 -39.08
C SER A 40 -17.89 1.09 -38.37
N ARG A 41 -17.89 0.95 -37.04
CA ARG A 41 -19.07 0.74 -36.20
C ARG A 41 -19.34 1.89 -35.23
N GLY A 42 -18.70 3.05 -35.43
CA GLY A 42 -18.82 4.21 -34.54
C GLY A 42 -17.75 4.28 -33.45
N GLY A 43 -16.57 3.69 -33.67
CA GLY A 43 -15.43 3.80 -32.75
C GLY A 43 -14.64 5.09 -32.92
N THR A 44 -14.28 5.72 -31.81
CA THR A 44 -13.50 6.97 -31.79
C THR A 44 -12.00 6.73 -31.88
N ASN A 45 -11.23 7.79 -32.16
CA ASN A 45 -9.76 7.80 -32.04
C ASN A 45 -9.29 8.18 -30.61
N ASP A 46 -10.14 8.01 -29.61
CA ASP A 46 -9.76 8.30 -28.23
C ASP A 46 -8.76 7.26 -27.73
N ILE A 47 -7.81 7.69 -26.91
CA ILE A 47 -6.71 6.89 -26.40
C ILE A 47 -7.20 5.64 -25.65
N PHE A 48 -8.38 5.71 -25.03
CA PHE A 48 -9.01 4.58 -24.36
C PHE A 48 -9.68 3.57 -25.30
N ASN A 49 -9.93 3.94 -26.57
CA ASN A 49 -10.37 3.01 -27.62
C ASN A 49 -9.20 2.41 -28.41
N LEU A 50 -7.97 2.88 -28.20
CA LEU A 50 -6.77 2.36 -28.85
C LEU A 50 -6.05 1.36 -27.96
N VAL A 51 -5.69 0.20 -28.51
CA VAL A 51 -5.04 -0.91 -27.78
C VAL A 51 -3.83 -1.47 -28.52
N LEU A 52 -2.89 -2.02 -27.76
CA LEU A 52 -1.75 -2.77 -28.25
C LEU A 52 -2.19 -4.11 -28.86
N SER A 53 -1.82 -4.35 -30.11
CA SER A 53 -2.10 -5.60 -30.82
C SER A 53 -0.90 -6.07 -31.64
N CYS A 54 -0.84 -7.37 -31.93
CA CYS A 54 0.07 -7.89 -32.95
C CYS A 54 -0.58 -7.77 -34.33
N LYS A 55 0.23 -7.66 -35.40
CA LYS A 55 -0.28 -7.53 -36.78
C LYS A 55 -1.31 -8.61 -37.14
N ARG A 56 -1.04 -9.87 -36.78
CA ARG A 56 -1.95 -11.00 -37.00
C ARG A 56 -3.32 -10.79 -36.34
N CYS A 57 -3.36 -10.45 -35.05
CA CYS A 57 -4.61 -10.23 -34.34
C CYS A 57 -5.38 -9.01 -34.87
N ASN A 58 -4.66 -7.92 -35.20
CA ASN A 58 -5.28 -6.72 -35.79
C ASN A 58 -6.01 -7.08 -37.10
N THR A 59 -5.32 -7.77 -38.01
CA THR A 59 -5.90 -8.24 -39.27
C THR A 59 -7.09 -9.19 -39.05
N LEU A 60 -6.96 -10.17 -38.15
CA LEU A 60 -8.02 -11.15 -37.87
C LEU A 60 -9.25 -10.52 -37.22
N LYS A 61 -9.06 -9.54 -36.33
CA LYS A 61 -10.15 -8.82 -35.69
C LYS A 61 -10.90 -7.98 -36.71
N SER A 62 -10.19 -7.21 -37.54
CA SER A 62 -10.82 -6.31 -38.52
C SER A 62 -11.96 -5.50 -37.86
N SER A 63 -13.18 -5.54 -38.41
CA SER A 63 -14.37 -4.87 -37.87
C SER A 63 -15.15 -5.68 -36.82
N ARG A 64 -14.63 -6.82 -36.35
CA ARG A 64 -15.27 -7.60 -35.29
C ARG A 64 -15.25 -6.84 -33.97
N VAL A 65 -16.35 -6.93 -33.23
CA VAL A 65 -16.54 -6.31 -31.91
C VAL A 65 -16.26 -7.37 -30.85
N PRO A 66 -15.28 -7.15 -29.95
CA PRO A 66 -15.00 -8.09 -28.87
C PRO A 66 -16.16 -8.26 -27.90
N ASN A 67 -16.33 -9.45 -27.32
CA ASN A 67 -17.30 -9.67 -26.26
C ASN A 67 -16.99 -8.81 -25.03
N GLY A 68 -18.03 -8.30 -24.36
CA GLY A 68 -17.86 -7.44 -23.18
C GLY A 68 -17.18 -6.10 -23.47
N TYR A 69 -17.22 -5.62 -24.72
CA TYR A 69 -16.46 -4.44 -25.14
C TYR A 69 -16.73 -3.21 -24.29
N LYS A 70 -17.99 -2.94 -23.93
CA LYS A 70 -18.35 -1.80 -23.07
C LYS A 70 -17.62 -1.83 -21.74
N LYS A 71 -17.61 -2.97 -21.05
CA LYS A 71 -16.93 -3.14 -19.75
C LYS A 71 -15.43 -2.90 -19.87
N LYS A 72 -14.79 -3.40 -20.94
CA LYS A 72 -13.36 -3.16 -21.18
C LYS A 72 -13.07 -1.70 -21.51
N LEU A 73 -13.90 -1.06 -22.35
CA LEU A 73 -13.76 0.36 -22.70
C LEU A 73 -13.96 1.28 -21.49
N THR A 74 -14.94 1.01 -20.62
CA THR A 74 -15.09 1.76 -19.37
C THR A 74 -13.81 1.68 -18.54
N LYS A 75 -13.22 0.49 -18.38
CA LYS A 75 -11.95 0.34 -17.65
C LYS A 75 -10.80 1.10 -18.30
N LEU A 76 -10.69 1.06 -19.62
CA LEU A 76 -9.65 1.81 -20.36
C LEU A 76 -9.86 3.32 -20.25
N PHE A 77 -11.10 3.79 -20.24
CA PHE A 77 -11.45 5.19 -20.03
C PHE A 77 -11.05 5.64 -18.62
N LEU A 78 -11.48 4.92 -17.58
CA LEU A 78 -11.10 5.22 -16.19
C LEU A 78 -9.58 5.27 -16.01
N ARG A 79 -8.86 4.34 -16.66
CA ARG A 79 -7.39 4.34 -16.65
C ARG A 79 -6.80 5.57 -17.35
N ALA A 80 -7.34 5.95 -18.51
CA ALA A 80 -6.88 7.13 -19.23
C ALA A 80 -7.15 8.43 -18.45
N VAL A 81 -8.25 8.52 -17.71
CA VAL A 81 -8.53 9.64 -16.79
C VAL A 81 -7.51 9.67 -15.64
N ALA A 82 -7.24 8.51 -15.02
CA ALA A 82 -6.27 8.40 -13.91
C ALA A 82 -4.82 8.67 -14.31
N ASP A 83 -4.47 8.41 -15.57
CA ASP A 83 -3.13 8.65 -16.13
C ASP A 83 -3.00 10.04 -16.82
N ASP A 84 -3.95 10.96 -16.59
CA ASP A 84 -4.01 12.30 -17.19
C ASP A 84 -3.99 12.33 -18.73
N LYS A 85 -4.44 11.24 -19.37
CA LYS A 85 -4.57 11.13 -20.83
C LYS A 85 -5.92 11.58 -21.36
N VAL A 86 -6.88 11.87 -20.48
CA VAL A 86 -8.14 12.54 -20.79
C VAL A 86 -8.19 13.86 -20.02
N SER A 87 -8.53 14.94 -20.71
CA SER A 87 -8.68 16.26 -20.10
C SER A 87 -10.15 16.69 -20.07
N ALA A 88 -10.45 17.80 -19.38
CA ALA A 88 -11.79 18.37 -19.32
C ALA A 88 -11.76 19.83 -19.81
N SER A 89 -12.72 20.18 -20.67
CA SER A 89 -12.92 21.50 -21.25
C SER A 89 -14.35 22.01 -20.98
N VAL A 90 -14.81 21.85 -19.73
CA VAL A 90 -16.19 22.19 -19.33
C VAL A 90 -16.18 23.44 -18.45
N SER A 91 -17.04 24.41 -18.74
CA SER A 91 -17.11 25.69 -18.01
C SER A 91 -17.97 25.66 -16.74
N ARG A 92 -18.95 24.75 -16.66
CA ARG A 92 -19.99 24.73 -15.61
C ARG A 92 -19.54 24.12 -14.27
N MET A 93 -18.32 23.59 -14.17
CA MET A 93 -17.83 22.88 -12.99
C MET A 93 -16.29 22.96 -12.93
N PRO A 94 -15.67 23.12 -11.73
CA PRO A 94 -14.21 23.14 -11.61
C PRO A 94 -13.58 21.88 -12.23
N LYS A 95 -12.46 22.05 -12.93
CA LYS A 95 -11.78 20.96 -13.67
C LYS A 95 -11.52 19.74 -12.77
N LYS A 96 -11.05 19.97 -11.53
CA LYS A 96 -10.78 18.91 -10.55
C LYS A 96 -12.04 18.10 -10.24
N SER A 97 -13.17 18.76 -10.04
CA SER A 97 -14.45 18.11 -9.77
C SER A 97 -14.95 17.31 -10.97
N VAL A 98 -14.79 17.82 -12.20
CA VAL A 98 -15.12 17.05 -13.43
C VAL A 98 -14.27 15.78 -13.53
N MET A 99 -12.97 15.86 -13.20
CA MET A 99 -12.09 14.69 -13.20
C MET A 99 -12.48 13.68 -12.12
N SER A 100 -12.88 14.12 -10.92
CA SER A 100 -13.42 13.23 -9.88
C SER A 100 -14.69 12.51 -10.36
N VAL A 101 -15.59 13.21 -11.06
CA VAL A 101 -16.77 12.57 -11.68
C VAL A 101 -16.34 11.52 -12.71
N ALA A 102 -15.38 11.85 -13.57
CA ALA A 102 -14.91 10.95 -14.63
C ALA A 102 -14.30 9.64 -14.09
N LEU A 103 -13.61 9.70 -12.94
CA LEU A 103 -13.04 8.52 -12.27
C LEU A 103 -14.10 7.56 -11.66
N ASP A 104 -15.36 7.99 -11.57
CA ASP A 104 -16.46 7.19 -11.00
C ASP A 104 -17.46 6.71 -12.07
N MET A 105 -17.10 6.76 -13.36
CA MET A 105 -17.98 6.31 -14.44
C MET A 105 -18.17 4.80 -14.44
N GLN A 106 -19.42 4.34 -14.56
CA GLN A 106 -19.79 2.94 -14.40
C GLN A 106 -20.08 2.25 -15.73
N LYS A 107 -20.72 2.94 -16.68
CA LYS A 107 -21.18 2.37 -17.95
C LYS A 107 -21.10 3.33 -19.12
N ILE A 108 -21.15 2.77 -20.32
CA ILE A 108 -21.24 3.50 -21.59
C ILE A 108 -22.70 3.51 -22.04
N GLU A 109 -23.26 4.72 -22.11
CA GLU A 109 -24.64 4.98 -22.56
C GLU A 109 -24.73 5.16 -24.08
N HIS A 110 -23.72 5.81 -24.67
CA HIS A 110 -23.70 6.11 -26.10
C HIS A 110 -22.31 5.90 -26.71
N MET A 111 -22.28 5.44 -27.95
CA MET A 111 -21.08 5.27 -28.77
C MET A 111 -21.38 5.69 -30.21
N GLY A 112 -20.45 6.44 -30.81
CA GLY A 112 -20.57 7.02 -32.14
C GLY A 112 -19.44 8.01 -32.35
N ASP A 113 -19.76 9.19 -32.89
CA ASP A 113 -18.79 10.28 -33.08
C ASP A 113 -18.22 10.84 -31.76
N TYR A 114 -18.82 10.47 -30.63
CA TYR A 114 -18.36 10.68 -29.26
C TYR A 114 -18.84 9.52 -28.40
N TYR A 115 -18.23 9.34 -27.22
CA TYR A 115 -18.71 8.36 -26.24
C TYR A 115 -19.35 9.08 -25.06
N ALA A 116 -20.47 8.55 -24.55
CA ALA A 116 -21.08 9.03 -23.32
C ALA A 116 -20.91 8.00 -22.20
N PHE A 117 -20.29 8.40 -21.11
CA PHE A 117 -20.14 7.60 -19.90
C PHE A 117 -21.11 8.11 -18.84
N GLN A 118 -21.63 7.21 -18.02
CA GLN A 118 -22.58 7.53 -16.98
C GLN A 118 -22.27 6.79 -15.67
N ASN A 119 -22.51 7.50 -14.57
CA ASN A 119 -22.73 6.93 -13.24
C ASN A 119 -24.09 7.38 -12.71
N ASP A 120 -24.38 7.12 -11.43
CA ASP A 120 -25.69 7.43 -10.84
C ASP A 120 -26.00 8.93 -10.79
N CYS A 121 -24.98 9.79 -10.81
CA CYS A 121 -25.11 11.24 -10.61
C CYS A 121 -24.91 12.07 -11.88
N TYR A 122 -24.11 11.58 -12.82
CA TYR A 122 -23.65 12.36 -13.96
C TYR A 122 -23.52 11.52 -15.22
N ARG A 123 -23.71 12.20 -16.36
CA ARG A 123 -23.32 11.72 -17.69
C ARG A 123 -22.29 12.67 -18.29
N ILE A 124 -21.15 12.14 -18.70
CA ILE A 124 -20.08 12.89 -19.38
C ILE A 124 -19.96 12.47 -20.84
N TYR A 125 -19.55 13.40 -21.69
CA TYR A 125 -19.37 13.19 -23.12
C TYR A 125 -17.92 13.44 -23.48
N VAL A 126 -17.33 12.46 -24.16
CA VAL A 126 -15.89 12.42 -24.43
C VAL A 126 -15.66 12.30 -25.93
N LYS A 127 -14.80 13.17 -26.44
CA LYS A 127 -14.34 13.16 -27.83
C LYS A 127 -12.95 13.76 -27.91
N ASP A 128 -12.11 13.16 -28.74
CA ASP A 128 -10.73 13.58 -28.96
C ASP A 128 -9.90 13.71 -27.66
N ASP A 129 -10.05 12.76 -26.75
CA ASP A 129 -9.46 12.72 -25.40
C ASP A 129 -9.88 13.88 -24.48
N GLN A 130 -11.02 14.53 -24.78
CA GLN A 130 -11.56 15.63 -23.99
C GLN A 130 -12.99 15.36 -23.54
N ILE A 131 -13.23 15.54 -22.24
CA ILE A 131 -14.56 15.68 -21.68
C ILE A 131 -15.05 17.09 -22.03
N TYR A 132 -15.95 17.19 -23.02
CA TYR A 132 -16.44 18.47 -23.51
C TYR A 132 -17.83 18.84 -22.98
N LYS A 133 -18.55 17.87 -22.40
CA LYS A 133 -19.87 18.10 -21.80
C LYS A 133 -20.08 17.19 -20.59
N ILE A 134 -20.71 17.75 -19.57
CA ILE A 134 -21.22 17.03 -18.39
C ILE A 134 -22.68 17.41 -18.17
N ILE A 135 -23.50 16.43 -17.81
CA ILE A 135 -24.90 16.61 -17.46
C ILE A 135 -25.10 15.97 -16.09
N GLN A 136 -25.72 16.71 -15.17
CA GLN A 136 -26.17 16.18 -13.89
C GLN A 136 -27.48 15.40 -14.09
N LEU A 137 -27.54 14.22 -13.48
CA LEU A 137 -28.74 13.41 -13.38
C LEU A 137 -29.44 13.71 -12.04
N ASN A 138 -30.72 13.37 -11.92
CA ASN A 138 -31.48 13.59 -10.68
C ASN A 138 -30.96 12.63 -9.59
N SER A 139 -29.99 13.08 -8.78
CA SER A 139 -29.46 12.32 -7.64
C SER A 139 -29.18 13.20 -6.41
N ASN A 140 -29.28 12.59 -5.22
CA ASN A 140 -29.05 13.22 -3.92
C ASN A 140 -27.57 13.23 -3.47
N GLU A 141 -26.64 12.71 -4.28
CA GLU A 141 -25.21 12.54 -3.89
C GLU A 141 -24.28 13.62 -4.48
N LYS A 142 -24.80 14.83 -4.73
CA LYS A 142 -24.05 15.91 -5.40
C LYS A 142 -22.76 16.30 -4.70
N ASP A 143 -22.74 16.19 -3.36
CA ASP A 143 -21.63 16.62 -2.52
C ASP A 143 -20.39 15.73 -2.62
N LYS A 144 -20.54 14.52 -3.18
CA LYS A 144 -19.46 13.55 -3.42
C LYS A 144 -18.37 14.07 -4.39
N TYR A 145 -18.62 15.16 -5.13
CA TYR A 145 -17.69 15.67 -6.14
C TYR A 145 -17.28 17.13 -5.93
N ARG A 146 -17.53 17.68 -4.73
CA ARG A 146 -17.09 19.04 -4.38
C ARG A 146 -15.56 19.15 -4.44
N GLU A 147 -15.06 20.34 -4.74
CA GLU A 147 -13.62 20.59 -4.78
C GLU A 147 -13.01 20.32 -3.40
N GLY A 148 -11.88 19.61 -3.36
CA GLY A 148 -11.26 19.13 -2.12
C GLY A 148 -11.83 17.82 -1.56
N PHE A 149 -12.96 17.33 -2.08
CA PHE A 149 -13.49 16.01 -1.73
C PHE A 149 -12.62 14.91 -2.33
N LYS A 150 -11.95 14.12 -1.47
CA LYS A 150 -11.20 12.94 -1.89
C LYS A 150 -12.15 11.76 -2.04
N MET A 151 -12.23 11.19 -3.24
CA MET A 151 -12.95 9.93 -3.46
C MET A 151 -12.38 8.84 -2.55
N ARG A 152 -13.27 8.11 -1.86
CA ARG A 152 -12.89 7.00 -0.98
C ARG A 152 -13.40 5.70 -1.56
N LYS A 153 -12.54 4.68 -1.57
CA LYS A 153 -12.92 3.30 -1.85
C LYS A 153 -13.02 2.56 -0.52
N SER A 154 -14.14 1.89 -0.26
CA SER A 154 -14.25 1.00 0.90
C SER A 154 -13.40 -0.26 0.68
N PHE A 155 -12.61 -0.62 1.68
CA PHE A 155 -11.84 -1.88 1.71
C PHE A 155 -12.48 -2.93 2.63
N GLY A 156 -13.60 -2.61 3.28
CA GLY A 156 -14.30 -3.50 4.22
C GLY A 156 -13.54 -3.71 5.53
N LYS A 157 -13.88 -4.79 6.25
CA LYS A 157 -13.27 -5.18 7.52
C LYS A 157 -11.90 -5.84 7.27
N LYS A 158 -10.85 -5.02 7.16
CA LYS A 158 -9.45 -5.48 7.00
C LYS A 158 -8.58 -4.89 8.09
N THR A 159 -7.56 -5.65 8.51
CA THR A 159 -6.54 -5.22 9.47
C THR A 159 -5.48 -4.36 8.76
N ILE A 160 -5.85 -3.12 8.42
CA ILE A 160 -4.97 -2.16 7.76
C ILE A 160 -4.71 -1.02 8.74
N SER A 161 -3.44 -0.79 9.06
CA SER A 161 -2.97 0.33 9.88
C SER A 161 -1.62 0.79 9.34
N TYR A 162 -1.35 2.09 9.41
CA TYR A 162 -0.07 2.66 9.02
C TYR A 162 0.42 3.66 10.08
N PRO A 163 1.71 3.58 10.49
CA PRO A 163 2.61 2.47 10.21
C PRO A 163 2.19 1.20 10.97
N ALA A 164 2.54 0.02 10.46
CA ALA A 164 2.64 -1.18 11.29
C ALA A 164 4.12 -1.41 11.61
N PRO A 165 4.51 -1.57 12.89
CA PRO A 165 5.90 -1.78 13.24
C PRO A 165 6.42 -3.15 12.78
N VAL A 166 7.74 -3.32 12.84
CA VAL A 166 8.39 -4.63 12.79
C VAL A 166 9.07 -4.84 14.13
N TYR A 167 8.39 -5.55 15.04
CA TYR A 167 8.95 -5.90 16.35
C TYR A 167 9.43 -7.32 16.35
N ILE A 168 10.71 -7.53 16.65
CA ILE A 168 11.27 -8.85 16.89
C ILE A 168 11.21 -9.12 18.40
N VAL A 169 10.23 -9.94 18.78
CA VAL A 169 9.96 -10.30 20.16
C VAL A 169 10.82 -11.48 20.55
N CYS A 170 11.72 -11.28 21.52
CA CYS A 170 12.64 -12.29 21.99
C CYS A 170 12.26 -12.79 23.39
N SER A 171 12.54 -14.06 23.64
CA SER A 171 12.17 -14.78 24.87
C SER A 171 13.07 -16.01 25.06
N TYR A 172 13.15 -16.54 26.27
CA TYR A 172 13.76 -17.85 26.53
C TYR A 172 12.72 -18.96 26.62
N ASP A 173 13.04 -20.15 26.14
CA ASP A 173 12.24 -21.35 26.42
C ASP A 173 12.51 -21.92 27.83
N GLU A 174 11.88 -23.05 28.14
CA GLU A 174 12.07 -23.76 29.42
C GLU A 174 13.50 -24.20 29.72
N ASN A 175 14.38 -24.30 28.72
CA ASN A 175 15.76 -24.72 28.86
C ASN A 175 16.73 -23.52 28.83
N GLY A 176 16.21 -22.29 28.81
CA GLY A 176 17.01 -21.07 28.67
C GLY A 176 17.51 -20.81 27.25
N LYS A 177 16.98 -21.52 26.24
CA LYS A 177 17.35 -21.32 24.83
C LYS A 177 16.63 -20.11 24.26
N ALA A 178 17.38 -19.24 23.57
CA ALA A 178 16.83 -18.03 22.97
C ALA A 178 15.88 -18.36 21.80
N ASN A 179 14.77 -17.61 21.73
CA ASN A 179 13.80 -17.70 20.65
C ASN A 179 13.32 -16.29 20.28
N ALA A 180 13.02 -16.08 18.99
CA ALA A 180 12.58 -14.81 18.43
C ALA A 180 11.35 -15.00 17.52
N MET A 181 10.47 -14.01 17.46
CA MET A 181 9.39 -13.94 16.46
C MET A 181 9.16 -12.52 15.97
N ASN A 182 8.69 -12.39 14.74
CA ASN A 182 8.25 -11.10 14.20
C ASN A 182 6.78 -10.83 14.55
N ALA A 183 6.48 -9.62 15.03
CA ALA A 183 5.16 -9.13 15.37
C ALA A 183 4.96 -7.69 14.85
N ALA A 184 3.91 -7.49 14.05
CA ALA A 184 3.47 -6.15 13.63
C ALA A 184 2.26 -5.62 14.41
N TRP A 185 1.59 -6.47 15.19
CA TRP A 185 0.44 -6.08 16.01
C TRP A 185 0.93 -5.69 17.39
N GLY A 186 1.24 -4.40 17.58
CA GLY A 186 1.74 -3.87 18.84
C GLY A 186 1.99 -2.37 18.79
N GLY A 187 2.40 -1.80 19.92
CA GLY A 187 2.68 -0.38 20.07
C GLY A 187 2.70 0.05 21.54
N LEU A 188 3.15 1.29 21.78
CA LEU A 188 3.05 1.90 23.11
C LEU A 188 1.57 1.96 23.54
N CYS A 189 1.29 1.63 24.81
CA CYS A 189 -0.08 1.56 25.32
C CYS A 189 -0.30 2.27 26.66
N SER A 190 0.76 2.73 27.33
CA SER A 190 0.68 3.52 28.57
C SER A 190 1.94 4.35 28.78
N SER A 191 1.79 5.50 29.44
CA SER A 191 2.92 6.37 29.84
C SER A 191 3.28 6.26 31.33
N ASN A 192 2.35 5.83 32.20
CA ASN A 192 2.62 5.56 33.61
C ASN A 192 1.75 4.38 34.13
N PRO A 193 2.33 3.19 34.35
CA PRO A 193 3.70 2.84 34.04
C PRO A 193 3.96 2.92 32.52
N ALA A 194 5.22 3.14 32.13
CA ALA A 194 5.61 3.10 30.72
C ALA A 194 5.38 1.69 30.20
N SER A 195 4.55 1.52 29.18
CA SER A 195 4.19 0.18 28.71
C SER A 195 4.03 0.09 27.20
N ILE A 196 4.43 -1.07 26.69
CA ILE A 196 4.30 -1.47 25.29
C ILE A 196 3.54 -2.78 25.22
N CYS A 197 2.77 -2.97 24.15
CA CYS A 197 2.02 -4.21 23.94
C CYS A 197 2.36 -4.89 22.63
N VAL A 198 2.23 -6.21 22.63
CA VAL A 198 2.34 -7.05 21.42
C VAL A 198 1.23 -8.12 21.46
N SER A 199 0.63 -8.41 20.32
CA SER A 199 -0.46 -9.39 20.21
C SER A 199 0.04 -10.67 19.57
N ILE A 200 0.03 -11.77 20.33
CA ILE A 200 0.61 -13.06 19.94
C ILE A 200 -0.51 -14.12 19.94
N ARG A 201 -0.46 -15.03 18.96
CA ARG A 201 -1.35 -16.19 18.93
C ARG A 201 -0.86 -17.27 19.90
N LYS A 202 -1.80 -17.97 20.55
CA LYS A 202 -1.50 -19.03 21.53
C LYS A 202 -0.62 -20.17 20.98
N GLU A 203 -0.65 -20.41 19.67
CA GLU A 203 0.13 -21.47 18.99
C GLU A 203 1.66 -21.20 18.92
N ARG A 204 2.08 -19.95 19.11
CA ARG A 204 3.49 -19.53 18.96
C ARG A 204 4.30 -19.90 20.20
N LYS A 205 5.51 -20.44 20.04
CA LYS A 205 6.40 -20.78 21.17
C LYS A 205 6.67 -19.57 22.07
N THR A 206 6.81 -18.37 21.49
CA THR A 206 6.95 -17.12 22.23
C THR A 206 5.80 -16.85 23.20
N TYR A 207 4.55 -17.26 22.88
CA TYR A 207 3.42 -17.14 23.82
C TYR A 207 3.72 -17.90 25.12
N GLU A 208 4.08 -19.18 25.01
CA GLU A 208 4.38 -20.05 26.16
C GLU A 208 5.59 -19.51 26.93
N ASN A 209 6.63 -19.08 26.22
CA ASN A 209 7.86 -18.55 26.80
C ASN A 209 7.59 -17.31 27.66
N ILE A 210 6.79 -16.36 27.18
CA ILE A 210 6.49 -15.12 27.90
C ILE A 210 5.68 -15.41 29.16
N ILE A 211 4.68 -16.30 29.08
CA ILE A 211 3.87 -16.69 30.24
C ILE A 211 4.74 -17.37 31.32
N LYS A 212 5.67 -18.24 30.92
CA LYS A 212 6.55 -18.94 31.87
C LYS A 212 7.56 -17.99 32.55
N ASN A 213 8.14 -17.07 31.79
CA ASN A 213 9.23 -16.22 32.27
C ASN A 213 8.77 -14.85 32.79
N ASN A 214 7.52 -14.45 32.56
CA ASN A 214 6.99 -13.11 32.82
C ASN A 214 7.88 -11.99 32.26
N ALA A 215 8.54 -12.25 31.12
CA ALA A 215 9.53 -11.36 30.54
C ALA A 215 9.63 -11.56 29.02
N PHE A 216 9.95 -10.48 28.32
CA PHE A 216 10.30 -10.48 26.90
C PHE A 216 11.11 -9.23 26.57
N THR A 217 11.74 -9.22 25.40
CA THR A 217 12.24 -7.98 24.80
C THR A 217 11.55 -7.72 23.47
N ILE A 218 11.47 -6.44 23.08
CA ILE A 218 11.10 -6.01 21.73
C ILE A 218 12.31 -5.38 21.08
N ASN A 219 12.74 -5.93 19.96
CA ASN A 219 13.89 -5.44 19.21
C ASN A 219 13.42 -4.82 17.88
N ILE A 220 14.00 -3.69 17.50
CA ILE A 220 13.65 -2.97 16.27
C ILE A 220 14.82 -3.10 15.28
N PRO A 221 14.66 -3.83 14.17
CA PRO A 221 15.72 -4.00 13.18
C PRO A 221 15.87 -2.77 12.28
N SER A 222 17.10 -2.52 11.84
CA SER A 222 17.41 -1.60 10.74
C SER A 222 17.08 -2.23 9.38
N SER A 223 17.06 -1.45 8.29
CA SER A 223 16.75 -1.97 6.95
C SER A 223 17.77 -3.00 6.45
N GLY A 224 19.04 -2.90 6.87
CA GLY A 224 20.08 -3.90 6.57
C GLY A 224 19.76 -5.29 7.13
N ASN A 225 18.95 -5.36 8.19
CA ASN A 225 18.55 -6.59 8.87
C ASN A 225 17.16 -7.10 8.45
N ALA A 226 16.56 -6.53 7.39
CA ALA A 226 15.19 -6.87 6.98
C ALA A 226 15.01 -8.37 6.64
N GLN A 227 16.02 -9.01 6.06
CA GLN A 227 15.96 -10.45 5.73
C GLN A 227 15.86 -11.31 6.99
N SER A 228 16.71 -11.06 7.99
CA SER A 228 16.69 -11.78 9.26
C SER A 228 15.41 -11.50 10.06
N ALA A 229 14.93 -10.25 10.04
CA ALA A 229 13.67 -9.87 10.66
C ALA A 229 12.47 -10.61 10.03
N ASP A 230 12.42 -10.76 8.70
CA ASP A 230 11.38 -11.51 8.01
C ASP A 230 11.48 -13.02 8.29
N TYR A 231 12.70 -13.55 8.32
CA TYR A 231 12.98 -14.95 8.65
C TYR A 231 12.38 -15.37 10.00
N PHE A 232 12.52 -14.52 11.03
CA PHE A 232 11.92 -14.78 12.34
C PHE A 232 10.38 -14.86 12.32
N GLY A 233 9.72 -14.28 11.31
CA GLY A 233 8.28 -14.38 11.06
C GLY A 233 7.84 -15.59 10.24
N MET A 234 8.74 -16.17 9.44
CA MET A 234 8.46 -17.27 8.51
C MET A 234 8.60 -18.66 9.13
N VAL A 235 9.59 -18.86 9.99
CA VAL A 235 9.91 -20.17 10.59
C VAL A 235 9.44 -20.22 12.05
N SER A 236 9.08 -21.40 12.55
CA SER A 236 8.75 -21.62 13.95
C SER A 236 9.99 -22.05 14.72
N GLY A 237 10.19 -21.50 15.93
CA GLY A 237 11.29 -21.93 16.81
C GLY A 237 11.10 -23.33 17.40
N LYS A 238 9.99 -24.01 17.06
CA LYS A 238 9.77 -25.42 17.39
C LYS A 238 10.56 -26.37 16.47
N ASP A 239 10.85 -25.92 15.25
CA ASP A 239 11.41 -26.76 14.19
C ASP A 239 12.91 -26.49 13.97
N GLU A 240 13.35 -25.25 14.19
CA GLU A 240 14.73 -24.82 13.92
C GLU A 240 15.23 -23.80 14.95
N ASP A 241 16.55 -23.78 15.16
CA ASP A 241 17.23 -22.71 15.88
C ASP A 241 17.39 -21.48 14.99
N LYS A 242 16.56 -20.47 15.23
CA LYS A 242 16.54 -19.29 14.37
C LYS A 242 17.77 -18.39 14.56
N PHE A 243 18.40 -18.40 15.73
CA PHE A 243 19.60 -17.60 15.97
C PHE A 243 20.80 -18.21 15.25
N GLU A 244 20.94 -19.53 15.32
CA GLU A 244 21.95 -20.27 14.55
C GLU A 244 21.79 -20.01 13.04
N MET A 245 20.57 -20.13 12.51
CA MET A 245 20.31 -19.95 11.07
C MET A 245 20.43 -18.52 10.57
N SER A 246 20.09 -17.52 11.40
CA SER A 246 20.21 -16.10 11.03
C SER A 246 21.61 -15.54 11.24
N GLY A 247 22.45 -16.20 12.05
CA GLY A 247 23.77 -15.71 12.44
C GLY A 247 23.73 -14.51 13.40
N LEU A 248 22.55 -14.18 13.94
CA LEU A 248 22.37 -13.08 14.89
C LEU A 248 22.71 -13.52 16.32
N THR A 249 23.12 -12.57 17.14
CA THR A 249 23.66 -12.83 18.48
C THR A 249 22.61 -12.51 19.56
N PRO A 250 22.08 -13.53 20.26
CA PRO A 250 21.21 -13.28 21.41
C PRO A 250 22.04 -12.87 22.63
N VAL A 251 21.78 -11.68 23.16
CA VAL A 251 22.44 -11.16 24.37
C VAL A 251 21.46 -11.19 25.53
N LYS A 252 21.91 -11.66 26.69
CA LYS A 252 21.08 -11.68 27.89
C LYS A 252 20.78 -10.25 28.36
N SER A 253 19.52 -9.94 28.60
CA SER A 253 19.09 -8.66 29.18
C SER A 253 19.56 -8.50 30.63
N ASP A 254 19.75 -7.25 31.05
CA ASP A 254 20.21 -6.93 32.42
C ASP A 254 19.03 -6.86 33.40
N THR A 255 17.85 -6.44 32.92
CA THR A 255 16.70 -6.14 33.79
C THR A 255 15.59 -7.20 33.77
N VAL A 256 15.56 -8.07 32.74
CA VAL A 256 14.50 -9.07 32.55
C VAL A 256 15.03 -10.43 32.09
N ASN A 257 14.27 -11.51 32.33
CA ASN A 257 14.65 -12.85 31.89
C ASN A 257 14.27 -13.11 30.42
N ALA A 258 14.88 -12.37 29.49
CA ALA A 258 14.74 -12.56 28.05
C ALA A 258 16.00 -12.06 27.32
N PRO A 259 16.34 -12.57 26.12
CA PRO A 259 17.44 -12.03 25.35
C PRO A 259 17.01 -10.83 24.51
N TYR A 260 17.95 -9.96 24.14
CA TYR A 260 17.84 -9.01 23.03
C TYR A 260 18.81 -9.40 21.90
N ILE A 261 18.77 -8.69 20.76
CA ILE A 261 19.60 -8.98 19.58
C ILE A 261 20.68 -7.91 19.43
N ASP A 262 21.96 -8.29 19.45
CA ASP A 262 23.10 -7.36 19.44
C ASP A 262 23.15 -6.49 18.18
N GLU A 263 22.85 -7.09 17.03
CA GLU A 263 22.95 -6.43 15.73
C GLU A 263 21.80 -5.47 15.44
N PHE A 264 20.79 -5.40 16.31
CA PHE A 264 19.64 -4.52 16.12
C PHE A 264 19.82 -3.22 16.91
N PRO A 265 19.50 -2.05 16.30
CA PRO A 265 19.81 -0.75 16.89
C PRO A 265 19.01 -0.42 18.15
N VAL A 266 17.89 -1.10 18.41
CA VAL A 266 17.03 -0.83 19.58
C VAL A 266 16.57 -2.14 20.21
N ALA A 267 16.67 -2.22 21.53
CA ALA A 267 16.09 -3.27 22.37
C ALA A 267 15.29 -2.64 23.52
N ILE A 268 14.08 -3.12 23.75
CA ILE A 268 13.18 -2.68 24.81
C ILE A 268 12.96 -3.86 25.75
N GLU A 269 13.46 -3.77 26.98
CA GLU A 269 13.36 -4.82 27.99
C GLU A 269 12.02 -4.69 28.75
N CYS A 270 11.22 -5.76 28.76
CA CYS A 270 9.84 -5.72 29.26
C CYS A 270 9.58 -6.82 30.30
N SER A 271 9.07 -6.42 31.48
CA SER A 271 8.45 -7.33 32.42
C SER A 271 6.97 -7.47 32.09
N LEU A 272 6.41 -8.67 32.17
CA LEU A 272 5.00 -8.89 31.84
C LEU A 272 4.10 -8.29 32.92
N LEU A 273 3.33 -7.26 32.57
CA LEU A 273 2.38 -6.62 33.47
C LEU A 273 1.03 -7.36 33.49
N LYS A 274 0.46 -7.64 32.31
CA LYS A 274 -0.80 -8.38 32.17
C LYS A 274 -1.02 -8.89 30.75
N THR A 275 -1.99 -9.81 30.61
CA THR A 275 -2.47 -10.30 29.32
C THR A 275 -3.95 -10.02 29.13
N VAL A 276 -4.37 -9.74 27.89
CA VAL A 276 -5.77 -9.52 27.51
C VAL A 276 -6.14 -10.40 26.33
N GLU A 277 -7.19 -11.21 26.45
CA GLU A 277 -7.70 -12.00 25.32
C GLU A 277 -8.52 -11.10 24.37
N ILE A 278 -8.15 -11.07 23.09
CA ILE A 278 -8.76 -10.18 22.08
C ILE A 278 -9.20 -10.94 20.83
N GLY A 279 -9.67 -12.18 21.02
CA GLY A 279 -10.09 -13.09 19.96
C GLY A 279 -8.98 -14.06 19.57
N SER A 280 -8.51 -14.00 18.31
CA SER A 280 -7.48 -14.93 17.81
C SER A 280 -6.08 -14.68 18.37
N HIS A 281 -5.87 -13.56 19.05
CA HIS A 281 -4.61 -13.19 19.69
C HIS A 281 -4.85 -12.91 21.17
N VAL A 282 -3.78 -13.03 21.94
CA VAL A 282 -3.68 -12.50 23.29
C VAL A 282 -2.72 -11.32 23.24
N GLN A 283 -3.15 -10.18 23.76
CA GLN A 283 -2.30 -9.01 23.89
C GLN A 283 -1.52 -9.12 25.20
N PHE A 284 -0.19 -9.15 25.08
CA PHE A 284 0.74 -9.04 26.19
C PHE A 284 1.05 -7.57 26.38
N ILE A 285 0.87 -7.07 27.60
CA ILE A 285 1.23 -5.71 28.00
C ILE A 285 2.45 -5.83 28.90
N GLY A 286 3.58 -5.31 28.44
CA GLY A 286 4.83 -5.28 29.17
C GLY A 286 5.10 -3.89 29.74
N GLU A 287 5.52 -3.84 31.00
CA GLU A 287 6.10 -2.64 31.58
C GLU A 287 7.56 -2.52 31.13
N ILE A 288 7.91 -1.38 30.54
CA ILE A 288 9.25 -1.12 30.02
C ILE A 288 10.18 -0.89 31.21
N GLN A 289 11.13 -1.81 31.37
CA GLN A 289 12.15 -1.74 32.42
C GLN A 289 13.38 -0.96 31.93
N ASP A 290 13.75 -1.13 30.66
CA ASP A 290 14.87 -0.43 30.03
C ASP A 290 14.68 -0.29 28.51
N VAL A 291 15.32 0.72 27.92
CA VAL A 291 15.42 0.91 26.47
C VAL A 291 16.87 1.14 26.10
N LYS A 292 17.44 0.19 25.36
CA LYS A 292 18.80 0.24 24.85
C LYS A 292 18.79 0.66 23.40
N ILE A 293 19.59 1.67 23.07
CA ILE A 293 19.79 2.16 21.71
C ILE A 293 21.28 2.13 21.42
N SER A 294 21.65 1.61 20.26
CA SER A 294 23.05 1.56 19.83
C SER A 294 23.65 2.96 19.77
N MET A 295 24.89 3.11 20.24
CA MET A 295 25.56 4.42 20.32
C MET A 295 25.77 5.06 18.95
N ASP A 296 25.90 4.25 17.89
CA ASP A 296 25.99 4.74 16.51
C ASP A 296 24.69 5.36 16.00
N CYS A 297 23.57 5.14 16.71
CA CYS A 297 22.27 5.72 16.40
C CYS A 297 22.03 7.08 17.05
N LEU A 298 22.98 7.57 17.86
CA LEU A 298 22.87 8.85 18.54
C LEU A 298 23.51 9.98 17.71
N ASP A 299 22.97 11.19 17.82
CA ASP A 299 23.59 12.39 17.26
C ASP A 299 24.69 12.95 18.19
N GLU A 300 25.26 14.09 17.81
CA GLU A 300 26.32 14.76 18.59
C GLU A 300 25.88 15.25 19.97
N ASN A 301 24.57 15.36 20.22
CA ASN A 301 23.98 15.75 21.51
C ASN A 301 23.62 14.53 22.37
N GLY A 302 23.79 13.32 21.85
CA GLY A 302 23.35 12.08 22.49
C GLY A 302 21.85 11.81 22.30
N ASP A 303 21.16 12.59 21.48
CA ASP A 303 19.76 12.35 21.12
C ASP A 303 19.67 11.27 20.03
N VAL A 304 18.56 10.54 20.01
CA VAL A 304 18.35 9.45 19.03
C VAL A 304 18.11 10.04 17.64
N ASP A 305 18.95 9.69 16.67
CA ASP A 305 18.73 9.98 15.26
C ASP A 305 17.99 8.81 14.59
N ILE A 306 16.70 9.02 14.32
CA ILE A 306 15.83 8.02 13.69
C ILE A 306 16.35 7.54 12.33
N ARG A 307 17.13 8.36 11.61
CA ARG A 307 17.72 7.96 10.31
C ARG A 307 18.90 7.01 10.48
N LYS A 308 19.58 7.04 11.62
CA LYS A 308 20.64 6.09 11.95
C LYS A 308 20.07 4.77 12.50
N VAL A 309 18.98 4.86 13.27
CA VAL A 309 18.20 3.66 13.66
C VAL A 309 17.65 2.94 12.41
N ASP A 310 17.22 3.69 11.39
CA ASP A 310 16.72 3.18 10.11
C ASP A 310 15.67 2.04 10.25
N PRO A 311 14.62 2.23 11.07
CA PRO A 311 13.70 1.14 11.36
C PRO A 311 12.82 0.82 10.15
N ILE A 312 12.54 -0.47 9.95
CA ILE A 312 11.62 -0.91 8.90
C ILE A 312 10.16 -0.90 9.35
N LEU A 313 9.28 -0.53 8.43
CA LEU A 313 7.84 -0.43 8.59
C LEU A 313 7.13 -1.46 7.73
N PHE A 314 6.20 -2.21 8.30
CA PHE A 314 5.40 -3.20 7.59
C PHE A 314 4.11 -2.58 7.02
N VAL A 315 3.76 -2.99 5.81
CA VAL A 315 2.55 -2.56 5.11
C VAL A 315 1.68 -3.81 4.86
N PRO A 316 0.76 -4.14 5.79
CA PRO A 316 0.14 -5.48 5.86
C PRO A 316 -0.62 -5.93 4.61
N GLU A 317 -1.29 -5.01 3.93
CA GLU A 317 -2.17 -5.31 2.81
C GLU A 317 -1.43 -5.64 1.52
N ILE A 318 -0.18 -5.16 1.37
CA ILE A 318 0.69 -5.50 0.24
C ILE A 318 1.89 -6.36 0.63
N ARG A 319 2.07 -6.61 1.94
CA ARG A 319 3.16 -7.42 2.52
C ARG A 319 4.54 -6.94 2.08
N LYS A 320 4.81 -5.65 2.29
CA LYS A 320 6.10 -5.02 1.98
C LYS A 320 6.64 -4.27 3.18
N TYR A 321 7.97 -4.16 3.23
CA TYR A 321 8.69 -3.32 4.17
C TYR A 321 9.11 -2.01 3.51
N TYR A 322 9.14 -0.93 4.29
CA TYR A 322 9.55 0.42 3.90
C TYR A 322 10.43 1.04 4.99
N CYS A 323 11.32 1.96 4.65
CA CYS A 323 12.04 2.76 5.64
C CYS A 323 11.27 4.03 6.02
N VAL A 324 11.75 4.71 7.06
CA VAL A 324 11.30 6.05 7.43
C VAL A 324 11.69 7.07 6.35
N GLY A 325 10.81 8.01 6.06
CA GLY A 325 11.05 9.10 5.10
C GLY A 325 11.64 10.36 5.73
N ASP A 326 11.60 11.47 4.99
CA ASP A 326 12.12 12.76 5.46
C ASP A 326 11.30 13.34 6.62
N GLU A 327 11.96 14.19 7.43
CA GLU A 327 11.30 14.94 8.50
C GLU A 327 10.22 15.87 7.91
N VAL A 328 9.01 15.79 8.46
CA VAL A 328 7.89 16.68 8.08
C VAL A 328 7.84 17.94 8.96
N GLY A 329 8.36 17.84 10.19
CA GLY A 329 8.54 18.94 11.12
C GLY A 329 8.28 18.55 12.58
N ARG A 330 8.53 19.49 13.49
CA ARG A 330 8.51 19.24 14.93
C ARG A 330 7.10 19.04 15.49
N ALA A 331 6.86 17.86 16.09
CA ALA A 331 5.64 17.53 16.81
C ALA A 331 5.36 18.53 17.96
N PHE A 332 4.07 18.75 18.28
CA PHE A 332 3.61 19.75 19.28
C PHE A 332 4.07 21.21 19.02
N SER A 333 4.66 21.48 17.85
CA SER A 333 5.14 22.79 17.43
C SER A 333 4.55 23.23 16.08
N ILE A 334 4.68 22.40 15.03
CA ILE A 334 4.26 22.75 13.65
C ILE A 334 2.79 23.20 13.53
N GLY A 335 1.91 22.67 14.40
CA GLY A 335 0.49 23.05 14.44
C GLY A 335 0.22 24.48 14.92
N ARG A 336 1.17 25.16 15.55
CA ARG A 336 1.00 26.56 16.01
C ARG A 336 0.72 27.51 14.86
N ALA A 337 1.31 27.25 13.69
CA ALA A 337 1.09 28.03 12.46
C ALA A 337 -0.37 28.04 11.96
N ILE A 338 -1.26 27.21 12.52
CA ILE A 338 -2.71 27.25 12.24
C ILE A 338 -3.38 28.40 12.99
N LYS A 339 -2.94 28.71 14.22
CA LYS A 339 -3.53 29.79 15.03
C LYS A 339 -3.18 31.19 14.50
N ASP A 340 -2.09 31.29 13.75
CA ASP A 340 -1.55 32.54 13.23
C ASP A 340 -2.07 32.88 11.82
N LYS A 341 -3.08 32.17 11.31
CA LYS A 341 -3.74 32.38 10.01
C LYS A 341 -5.18 32.85 10.16
#